data_AF-A7H1P4-F1
#
_entry.id   AF-A7H1P4-F1
#
_cell.length_a   1.000
_cell.length_b   1.000
_cell.length_c   1.000
_cell.angle_alpha   90.00
_cell.angle_beta   90.00
_cell.angle_gamma   90.00
#
_symmetry.space_group_name_H-M   'P 1'
#
loop_
_entity.id
_entity.type
_entity.pdbx_description
1 polymer ?
#
loop_
_entity_poly.entity_id
_entity_poly.type
_entity_poly.pdbx_seq_one_letter_code
_entity_poly.pdbx_strand_id
1 'polypeptide(L)'
;MDFYSLIFLSCALGMDAFAVSLCKSFSVKKLHLKHYLIVGIYFGGFQALMPTIGYFIGITFASFIASIDHWIAFILLSLIGLKMIKESLENENCNSNAKQFGFKTMLALAIATSIDALAVGVSFAFLNVNLLLAIFLIGIITFILCIIALKIGNKFGIYLKNKAELLGGLVLIILGVKILIEHLFFD
;
A
#
# COMPACT_ATOMS: atom_id res chain seq x y z
N MET A 1 -16.02 0.46 -9.08
CA MET A 1 -14.58 0.36 -9.44
C MET A 1 -14.33 -0.93 -10.22
N ASP A 2 -13.71 -0.84 -11.39
CA ASP A 2 -13.45 -2.03 -12.22
C ASP A 2 -12.35 -2.92 -11.66
N PHE A 3 -12.38 -4.20 -12.05
CA PHE A 3 -11.39 -5.20 -11.65
C PHE A 3 -9.94 -4.78 -11.97
N TYR A 4 -9.68 -4.19 -13.14
CA TYR A 4 -8.35 -3.71 -13.51
C TYR A 4 -7.87 -2.57 -12.61
N SER A 5 -8.75 -1.62 -12.30
CA SER A 5 -8.44 -0.51 -11.39
C SER A 5 -8.07 -1.05 -10.00
N LEU A 6 -8.77 -2.10 -9.54
CA LEU A 6 -8.50 -2.75 -8.27
C LEU A 6 -7.12 -3.46 -8.25
N ILE A 7 -6.72 -4.10 -9.35
CA ILE A 7 -5.37 -4.67 -9.47
C ILE A 7 -4.31 -3.56 -9.43
N PHE A 8 -4.48 -2.48 -10.19
CA PHE A 8 -3.54 -1.36 -10.18
C PHE A 8 -3.43 -0.73 -8.79
N LEU A 9 -4.56 -0.53 -8.10
CA LEU A 9 -4.60 -0.05 -6.74
C LEU A 9 -3.85 -0.98 -5.77
N SER A 10 -4.09 -2.29 -5.88
CA SER A 10 -3.45 -3.30 -5.05
C SER A 10 -1.94 -3.32 -5.25
N CYS A 11 -1.48 -3.24 -6.50
CA CYS A 11 -0.07 -3.12 -6.83
C CYS A 11 0.52 -1.83 -6.28
N ALA A 12 -0.17 -0.69 -6.44
CA ALA A 12 0.30 0.61 -6.00
C ALA A 12 0.45 0.70 -4.48
N LEU A 13 -0.57 0.27 -3.71
CA LEU A 13 -0.50 0.14 -2.26
C LEU A 13 0.62 -0.80 -1.81
N GLY A 14 0.80 -1.92 -2.52
CA GLY A 14 1.87 -2.86 -2.25
C GLY A 14 3.28 -2.31 -2.51
N MET A 15 3.44 -1.22 -3.25
CA MET A 15 4.76 -0.63 -3.53
C MET A 15 5.43 -0.04 -2.29
N ASP A 16 4.66 0.50 -1.34
CA ASP A 16 5.22 1.00 -0.07
C ASP A 16 5.77 -0.17 0.77
N ALA A 17 4.98 -1.23 0.94
CA ALA A 17 5.44 -2.46 1.60
C ALA A 17 6.62 -3.12 0.87
N PHE A 18 6.65 -3.05 -0.47
CA PHE A 18 7.77 -3.50 -1.29
C PHE A 18 9.04 -2.68 -1.03
N ALA A 19 8.95 -1.35 -0.96
CA ALA A 19 10.05 -0.46 -0.65
C ALA A 19 10.65 -0.75 0.74
N VAL A 20 9.81 -0.91 1.76
CA VAL A 20 10.26 -1.31 3.10
C VAL A 20 10.89 -2.71 3.08
N SER A 21 10.34 -3.65 2.31
CA SER A 21 10.89 -5.00 2.16
C SER A 21 12.25 -5.02 1.45
N LEU A 22 12.47 -4.14 0.46
CA LEU A 22 13.78 -3.95 -0.16
C LEU A 22 14.80 -3.47 0.88
N CYS A 23 14.42 -2.50 1.71
CA CYS A 23 15.31 -2.05 2.78
C CYS A 23 15.62 -3.15 3.80
N LYS A 24 14.66 -4.03 4.09
CA LYS A 24 14.87 -5.18 4.98
C LYS A 24 15.88 -6.19 4.44
N SER A 25 15.99 -6.36 3.13
CA SER A 25 16.94 -7.33 2.57
C SER A 25 18.40 -6.98 2.92
N PHE A 26 18.73 -5.68 3.04
CA PHE A 26 20.07 -5.22 3.43
C PHE A 26 20.46 -5.53 4.88
N SER A 27 19.49 -5.84 5.73
CA SER A 27 19.71 -6.00 7.17
C SER A 27 20.26 -7.38 7.56
N VAL A 28 20.28 -8.32 6.62
CA VAL A 28 20.67 -9.71 6.84
C VAL A 28 21.59 -10.20 5.73
N LYS A 29 22.72 -10.82 6.10
CA LYS A 29 23.68 -11.37 5.12
C LYS A 29 23.09 -12.51 4.29
N LYS A 30 22.19 -13.31 4.88
CA LYS A 30 21.55 -14.46 4.25
C LYS A 30 20.07 -14.51 4.62
N LEU A 31 19.22 -14.48 3.60
CA LEU A 31 17.77 -14.61 3.75
C LEU A 31 17.37 -16.08 3.83
N HIS A 32 16.86 -16.50 4.99
CA HIS A 32 16.19 -17.78 5.17
C HIS A 32 14.68 -17.70 4.85
N LEU A 33 14.04 -18.84 4.56
CA LEU A 33 12.60 -18.96 4.29
C LEU A 33 11.73 -18.24 5.34
N LYS A 34 12.15 -18.29 6.61
CA LYS A 34 11.47 -17.60 7.72
C LYS A 34 11.32 -16.10 7.48
N HIS A 35 12.30 -15.42 6.89
CA HIS A 35 12.24 -13.97 6.64
C HIS A 35 11.18 -13.63 5.59
N TYR A 36 11.12 -14.43 4.51
CA TYR A 36 10.10 -14.26 3.47
C TYR A 36 8.70 -14.42 4.02
N LEU A 37 8.48 -15.46 4.85
CA LEU A 37 7.19 -15.70 5.47
C LEU A 37 6.84 -14.62 6.50
N ILE A 38 7.78 -14.21 7.36
CA ILE A 38 7.54 -13.14 8.34
C ILE A 38 7.16 -11.84 7.62
N VAL A 39 7.96 -11.38 6.66
CA VAL A 39 7.68 -10.11 5.98
C VAL A 39 6.39 -10.20 5.15
N GLY A 40 6.20 -11.28 4.40
CA GLY A 40 5.00 -11.48 3.61
C GLY A 40 3.73 -11.53 4.47
N ILE A 41 3.72 -12.30 5.56
CA ILE A 41 2.56 -12.42 6.44
C ILE A 41 2.25 -11.09 7.13
N TYR A 42 3.26 -10.38 7.62
CA TYR A 42 3.05 -9.09 8.28
C TYR A 42 2.53 -8.05 7.29
N PHE A 43 3.22 -7.78 6.19
CA PHE A 43 2.76 -6.75 5.27
C PHE A 43 1.49 -7.17 4.53
N GLY A 44 1.42 -8.37 3.96
CA GLY A 44 0.23 -8.85 3.26
C GLY A 44 -0.99 -8.97 4.20
N GLY A 45 -0.79 -9.44 5.42
CA GLY A 45 -1.87 -9.55 6.42
C GLY A 45 -2.38 -8.18 6.87
N PHE A 46 -1.49 -7.24 7.21
CA PHE A 46 -1.89 -5.89 7.61
C PHE A 46 -2.50 -5.10 6.44
N GLN A 47 -1.96 -5.24 5.23
CA GLN A 47 -2.51 -4.63 4.02
C GLN A 47 -3.87 -5.20 3.61
N ALA A 48 -4.18 -6.45 3.96
CA ALA A 48 -5.52 -7.01 3.83
C ALA A 48 -6.47 -6.50 4.93
N LEU A 49 -5.98 -6.42 6.16
CA LEU A 49 -6.76 -6.04 7.34
C LEU A 49 -7.12 -4.56 7.36
N MET A 50 -6.18 -3.66 7.07
CA MET A 50 -6.39 -2.22 7.17
C MET A 50 -7.51 -1.68 6.28
N PRO A 51 -7.68 -2.13 5.02
CA PRO A 51 -8.82 -1.74 4.19
C PRO A 51 -10.18 -2.11 4.81
N THR A 52 -10.28 -3.23 5.53
CA THR A 52 -11.52 -3.59 6.25
C THR A 52 -11.86 -2.54 7.31
N ILE A 53 -10.85 -2.17 8.12
CA ILE A 53 -11.02 -1.17 9.18
C ILE A 53 -11.41 0.17 8.56
N GLY A 54 -10.69 0.59 7.51
CA GLY A 54 -10.99 1.80 6.75
C GLY A 54 -12.43 1.82 6.23
N TYR A 55 -12.90 0.71 5.66
CA TYR A 55 -14.26 0.58 5.15
C TYR A 55 -15.32 0.76 6.24
N PHE A 56 -15.15 0.11 7.40
CA PHE A 56 -16.07 0.28 8.53
C PHE A 56 -16.07 1.70 9.09
N ILE A 57 -14.90 2.36 9.15
CA ILE A 57 -14.79 3.78 9.51
C ILE A 57 -15.56 4.61 8.47
N GLY A 58 -15.35 4.38 7.18
CA GLY A 58 -16.02 5.10 6.10
C GLY A 58 -17.53 5.00 6.16
N ILE A 59 -18.09 3.80 6.36
CA ILE A 59 -19.54 3.59 6.53
C ILE A 59 -20.07 4.35 7.75
N THR A 60 -19.33 4.35 8.87
CA THR A 60 -19.75 5.06 10.10
C THR A 60 -19.94 6.55 9.85
N PHE A 61 -19.15 7.14 8.95
CA PHE A 61 -19.25 8.56 8.56
C PHE A 61 -20.05 8.78 7.27
N ALA A 62 -20.56 7.74 6.60
CA ALA A 62 -21.22 7.87 5.30
C ALA A 62 -22.45 8.79 5.35
N SER A 63 -23.17 8.82 6.47
CA SER A 63 -24.31 9.71 6.68
C SER A 63 -23.95 11.20 6.72
N PHE A 64 -22.72 11.54 7.13
CA PHE A 64 -22.25 12.92 7.20
C PHE A 64 -21.69 13.42 5.87
N ILE A 65 -21.30 12.51 4.97
CA ILE A 65 -20.47 12.83 3.81
C ILE A 65 -21.07 12.28 2.49
N ALA A 66 -22.35 11.92 2.49
CA ALA A 66 -23.04 11.34 1.34
C ALA A 66 -22.98 12.21 0.07
N SER A 67 -22.78 13.53 0.17
CA SER A 67 -22.66 14.45 -0.97
C SER A 67 -21.23 14.65 -1.50
N ILE A 68 -20.21 14.09 -0.84
CA ILE A 68 -18.78 14.31 -1.15
C ILE A 68 -18.07 12.95 -1.34
N ASP A 69 -18.83 11.86 -1.49
CA ASP A 69 -18.37 10.48 -1.53
C ASP A 69 -17.20 10.22 -2.50
N HIS A 70 -17.28 10.71 -3.74
CA HIS A 70 -16.24 10.54 -4.76
C HIS A 70 -15.05 11.49 -4.59
N TRP A 71 -15.30 12.70 -4.10
CA TRP A 71 -14.25 13.68 -3.78
C TRP A 71 -13.35 13.19 -2.64
N ILE A 72 -13.91 12.48 -1.66
CA ILE A 72 -13.13 11.83 -0.60
C ILE A 72 -12.14 10.85 -1.21
N ALA A 73 -12.58 9.97 -2.11
CA ALA A 73 -11.71 8.99 -2.75
C ALA A 73 -10.58 9.70 -3.54
N PHE A 74 -10.91 10.71 -4.34
CA PHE A 74 -9.92 11.50 -5.06
C PHE A 74 -8.87 12.14 -4.14
N ILE A 75 -9.31 12.81 -3.07
CA ILE A 75 -8.43 13.49 -2.13
C ILE A 75 -7.54 12.48 -1.40
N LEU A 76 -8.11 11.39 -0.88
CA LEU A 76 -7.35 10.37 -0.16
C LEU A 76 -6.30 9.71 -1.06
N LEU A 77 -6.67 9.25 -2.26
CA LEU A 77 -5.73 8.63 -3.19
C LEU A 77 -4.64 9.62 -3.64
N SER A 78 -5.00 10.88 -3.89
CA SER A 78 -4.05 11.92 -4.28
C SER A 78 -3.06 12.24 -3.16
N LEU A 79 -3.52 12.36 -1.91
CA LEU A 79 -2.65 12.63 -0.75
C LEU A 79 -1.67 11.49 -0.52
N ILE A 80 -2.13 10.24 -0.57
CA ILE A 80 -1.27 9.06 -0.43
C ILE A 80 -0.27 9.01 -1.60
N GLY A 81 -0.74 9.24 -2.83
CA GLY A 81 0.13 9.22 -4.00
C GLY A 81 1.21 10.30 -3.95
N LEU A 82 0.87 11.52 -3.53
CA LEU A 82 1.83 12.60 -3.32
C LEU A 82 2.83 12.30 -2.20
N LYS A 83 2.39 11.66 -1.11
CA LYS A 83 3.26 11.20 -0.02
C LYS A 83 4.30 10.20 -0.56
N MET A 84 3.88 9.19 -1.31
CA MET A 84 4.79 8.20 -1.90
C MET A 84 5.77 8.84 -2.91
N ILE A 85 5.32 9.82 -3.70
CA ILE A 85 6.21 10.56 -4.60
C ILE A 85 7.23 11.36 -3.77
N LYS A 86 6.84 11.99 -2.68
CA LYS A 86 7.75 12.71 -1.79
C LYS A 86 8.79 11.76 -1.19
N GLU A 87 8.37 10.61 -0.68
CA GLU A 87 9.27 9.57 -0.13
C GLU A 87 10.26 9.06 -1.18
N SER A 88 9.83 8.94 -2.43
CA SER A 88 10.71 8.52 -3.54
C SER A 88 11.86 9.50 -3.85
N LEU A 89 11.68 10.77 -3.51
CA LEU A 89 12.67 11.83 -3.70
C LEU A 89 13.59 11.99 -2.49
N GLU A 90 13.19 11.46 -1.32
CA GLU A 90 14.00 11.47 -0.12
C GLU A 90 15.06 10.35 -0.22
N ASN A 91 16.34 10.73 -0.20
CA ASN A 91 17.46 9.79 -0.20
C ASN A 91 17.67 9.19 1.20
N GLU A 92 16.62 8.57 1.75
CA GLU A 92 16.72 7.84 3.01
C GLU A 92 17.48 6.54 2.80
N ASN A 93 18.64 6.44 3.46
CA ASN A 93 19.40 5.21 3.51
C ASN A 93 18.60 4.14 4.28
N CYS A 94 18.48 2.95 3.70
CA CYS A 94 17.95 1.80 4.41
C CYS A 94 18.81 1.56 5.67
N ASN A 95 18.25 1.81 6.84
CA ASN A 95 18.94 1.53 8.10
C ASN A 95 19.37 0.06 8.12
N SER A 96 20.62 -0.23 8.48
CA SER A 96 21.23 -1.57 8.37
C SER A 96 21.28 -2.35 9.69
N ASN A 97 20.54 -1.90 10.71
CA ASN A 97 20.59 -2.52 12.04
C ASN A 97 20.05 -3.97 12.02
N ALA A 98 20.80 -4.93 12.57
CA ALA A 98 20.48 -6.36 12.49
C ALA A 98 19.21 -6.81 13.27
N LYS A 99 18.65 -5.97 14.16
CA LYS A 99 17.41 -6.29 14.94
C LYS A 99 16.13 -6.18 14.11
N GLN A 100 16.23 -6.12 12.80
CA GLN A 100 15.17 -5.60 11.95
C GLN A 100 13.99 -6.54 11.66
N PHE A 101 14.10 -7.82 12.01
CA PHE A 101 13.00 -8.80 11.89
C PHE A 101 12.37 -9.16 13.24
N GLY A 102 12.69 -8.44 14.31
CA GLY A 102 12.05 -8.63 15.61
C GLY A 102 10.56 -8.29 15.57
N PHE A 103 9.76 -8.98 16.39
CA PHE A 103 8.29 -8.82 16.45
C PHE A 103 7.86 -7.36 16.55
N LYS A 104 8.42 -6.59 17.49
CA LYS A 104 8.08 -5.17 17.69
C LYS A 104 8.37 -4.31 16.47
N THR A 105 9.49 -4.56 15.79
CA THR A 105 9.90 -3.82 14.60
C THR A 105 9.02 -4.16 13.40
N MET A 106 8.75 -5.46 13.18
CA MET A 106 7.87 -5.91 12.09
C MET A 106 6.44 -5.41 12.28
N LEU A 107 5.93 -5.44 13.51
CA LEU A 107 4.61 -4.93 13.84
C LEU A 107 4.53 -3.42 13.59
N ALA A 108 5.49 -2.64 14.10
CA ALA A 108 5.51 -1.19 13.91
C ALA A 108 5.57 -0.80 12.42
N LEU A 109 6.40 -1.49 11.63
CA LEU A 109 6.50 -1.25 10.20
C LEU A 109 5.23 -1.64 9.46
N ALA A 110 4.66 -2.82 9.77
CA ALA A 110 3.43 -3.27 9.12
C ALA A 110 2.26 -2.34 9.41
N ILE A 111 2.18 -1.78 10.62
CA ILE A 111 1.20 -0.75 10.94
C ILE A 111 1.49 0.51 10.12
N ALA A 112 2.72 1.03 10.17
CA ALA A 112 3.09 2.29 9.50
C ALA A 112 2.81 2.26 7.99
N THR A 113 3.22 1.19 7.30
CA THR A 113 3.00 1.03 5.85
C THR A 113 1.53 0.83 5.49
N SER A 114 0.74 0.27 6.41
CA SER A 114 -0.65 -0.07 6.12
C SER A 114 -1.63 1.05 6.50
N ILE A 115 -1.15 2.18 7.03
CA ILE A 115 -1.97 3.39 7.21
C ILE A 115 -2.50 3.88 5.86
N ASP A 116 -1.69 3.80 4.82
CA ASP A 116 -2.09 4.19 3.47
C ASP A 116 -3.23 3.29 2.95
N ALA A 117 -3.16 1.99 3.23
CA ALA A 117 -4.22 1.03 2.90
C ALA A 117 -5.49 1.23 3.72
N LEU A 118 -5.37 1.66 4.99
CA LEU A 118 -6.52 2.05 5.81
C LEU A 118 -7.24 3.24 5.17
N ALA A 119 -6.49 4.27 4.76
CA ALA A 119 -7.04 5.45 4.11
C ALA A 119 -7.74 5.08 2.78
N VAL A 120 -7.14 4.23 1.96
CA VAL A 120 -7.82 3.70 0.76
C VAL A 120 -9.07 2.88 1.12
N GLY A 121 -9.04 2.12 2.23
CA GLY A 121 -10.20 1.41 2.75
C GLY A 121 -11.39 2.32 3.05
N VAL A 122 -11.14 3.52 3.56
CA VAL A 122 -12.20 4.54 3.76
C VAL A 122 -12.86 4.88 2.44
N SER A 123 -12.09 5.01 1.36
CA SER A 123 -12.63 5.24 0.02
C SER A 123 -13.53 4.09 -0.46
N PHE A 124 -13.26 2.84 -0.07
CA PHE A 124 -14.11 1.70 -0.44
C PHE A 124 -15.54 1.77 0.14
N ALA A 125 -15.78 2.55 1.19
CA ALA A 125 -17.14 2.76 1.70
C ALA A 125 -18.02 3.57 0.73
N PHE A 126 -17.37 4.36 -0.13
CA PHE A 126 -17.98 5.28 -1.08
C PHE A 126 -17.88 4.75 -2.52
N LEU A 127 -16.90 3.88 -2.78
CA LEU A 127 -16.73 3.21 -4.05
C LEU A 127 -17.50 1.89 -4.06
N ASN A 128 -18.30 1.64 -5.08
CA ASN A 128 -18.92 0.33 -5.31
C ASN A 128 -17.86 -0.73 -5.65
N VAL A 129 -17.24 -1.30 -4.61
CA VAL A 129 -16.15 -2.28 -4.66
C VAL A 129 -16.59 -3.54 -3.91
N ASN A 130 -16.32 -4.72 -4.48
CA ASN A 130 -16.44 -5.97 -3.72
C ASN A 130 -15.31 -6.03 -2.68
N LEU A 131 -15.64 -5.67 -1.43
CA LEU A 131 -14.68 -5.56 -0.33
C LEU A 131 -13.88 -6.84 -0.14
N LEU A 132 -14.53 -8.01 -0.17
CA LEU A 132 -13.85 -9.29 0.03
C LEU A 132 -12.81 -9.54 -1.06
N LEU A 133 -13.16 -9.27 -2.33
CA LEU A 133 -12.23 -9.38 -3.45
C LEU A 133 -11.05 -8.41 -3.29
N ALA A 134 -11.31 -7.16 -2.90
CA ALA A 134 -10.28 -6.15 -2.70
C ALA A 134 -9.28 -6.55 -1.61
N ILE A 135 -9.75 -7.01 -0.47
CA ILE A 135 -8.92 -7.45 0.66
C ILE A 135 -7.98 -8.59 0.23
N PHE A 136 -8.52 -9.61 -0.44
CA PHE A 136 -7.72 -10.73 -0.89
C PHE A 136 -6.68 -10.32 -1.94
N LEU A 137 -7.06 -9.48 -2.91
CA LEU A 137 -6.13 -9.01 -3.94
C LEU A 137 -5.01 -8.16 -3.34
N ILE A 138 -5.34 -7.17 -2.51
CA ILE A 138 -4.35 -6.31 -1.84
C ILE A 138 -3.40 -7.17 -1.00
N GLY A 139 -3.93 -8.08 -0.20
CA GLY A 139 -3.12 -8.95 0.66
C GLY A 139 -2.19 -9.88 -0.13
N ILE A 140 -2.71 -10.58 -1.14
CA ILE A 140 -1.93 -11.54 -1.94
C ILE A 140 -0.89 -10.81 -2.80
N ILE A 141 -1.26 -9.70 -3.46
CA ILE A 141 -0.33 -8.93 -4.29
C ILE A 141 0.80 -8.39 -3.41
N THR A 142 0.47 -7.77 -2.26
CA THR A 142 1.47 -7.26 -1.32
C THR A 142 2.37 -8.39 -0.82
N PHE A 143 1.81 -9.54 -0.45
CA PHE A 143 2.59 -10.72 -0.01
C PHE A 143 3.61 -11.14 -1.06
N ILE A 144 3.19 -11.27 -2.32
CA ILE A 144 4.05 -11.66 -3.44
C ILE A 144 5.13 -10.60 -3.70
N LEU A 145 4.73 -9.32 -3.75
CA LEU A 145 5.65 -8.19 -3.95
C LEU A 145 6.73 -8.17 -2.87
N CYS A 146 6.36 -8.34 -1.60
CA CYS A 146 7.31 -8.37 -0.49
C CYS A 146 8.33 -9.52 -0.60
N ILE A 147 7.90 -10.71 -1.06
CA ILE A 147 8.81 -11.83 -1.32
C ILE A 147 9.78 -11.48 -2.45
N ILE A 148 9.28 -10.88 -3.53
CA ILE A 148 10.09 -10.46 -4.68
C ILE A 148 11.12 -9.41 -4.23
N ALA A 149 10.69 -8.40 -3.46
CA ALA A 149 11.55 -7.36 -2.89
C ALA A 149 12.73 -7.96 -2.12
N LEU A 150 12.45 -8.89 -1.20
CA LEU A 150 13.52 -9.53 -0.42
C LEU A 150 14.51 -10.29 -1.32
N LYS A 151 14.06 -10.94 -2.39
CA LYS A 151 14.94 -11.68 -3.31
C LYS A 151 15.89 -10.76 -4.08
N ILE A 152 15.42 -9.60 -4.53
CA ILE A 152 16.18 -8.71 -5.43
C ILE A 152 16.89 -7.55 -4.70
N GLY A 153 16.48 -7.26 -3.46
CA GLY A 153 16.94 -6.07 -2.73
C GLY A 153 18.45 -6.04 -2.48
N ASN A 154 19.10 -7.20 -2.33
CA ASN A 154 20.56 -7.28 -2.09
C ASN A 154 21.42 -6.61 -3.18
N LYS A 155 20.90 -6.43 -4.40
CA LYS A 155 21.67 -5.86 -5.52
C LYS A 155 21.20 -4.47 -5.94
N PHE A 156 19.90 -4.18 -5.81
CA PHE A 156 19.30 -2.98 -6.38
C PHE A 156 18.39 -2.20 -5.41
N GLY A 157 18.41 -2.53 -4.11
CA GLY A 157 17.37 -2.12 -3.18
C GLY A 157 17.10 -0.61 -3.13
N ILE A 158 18.09 0.27 -2.95
CA ILE A 158 17.84 1.73 -2.86
C ILE A 158 17.29 2.29 -4.18
N TYR A 159 17.90 1.94 -5.31
CA TYR A 159 17.44 2.40 -6.63
C TYR A 159 16.02 1.92 -6.93
N LEU A 160 15.70 0.68 -6.58
CA LEU A 160 14.40 0.09 -6.83
C LEU A 160 13.35 0.56 -5.83
N LYS A 161 13.75 0.91 -4.59
CA LYS A 161 12.90 1.50 -3.55
C LYS A 161 12.28 2.80 -4.06
N ASN A 162 13.11 3.77 -4.42
CA ASN A 162 12.64 5.06 -4.90
C ASN A 162 11.77 4.92 -6.15
N LYS A 163 12.13 4.01 -7.08
CA LYS A 163 11.30 3.74 -8.26
C LYS A 163 9.95 3.12 -7.93
N ALA A 164 9.90 2.21 -6.96
CA ALA A 164 8.65 1.57 -6.54
C ALA A 164 7.71 2.60 -5.91
N GLU A 165 8.22 3.43 -4.99
CA GLU A 165 7.44 4.51 -4.34
C GLU A 165 6.92 5.52 -5.37
N LEU A 166 7.77 5.95 -6.31
CA LEU A 166 7.38 6.87 -7.38
C LEU A 166 6.26 6.27 -8.26
N LEU A 167 6.43 5.02 -8.72
CA LEU A 167 5.44 4.34 -9.56
C LEU A 167 4.12 4.12 -8.81
N GLY A 168 4.19 3.66 -7.56
CA GLY A 168 3.00 3.49 -6.72
C GLY A 168 2.26 4.80 -6.55
N GLY A 169 2.97 5.89 -6.23
CA GLY A 169 2.38 7.20 -6.04
C GLY A 169 1.72 7.75 -7.31
N LEU A 170 2.38 7.62 -8.46
CA LEU A 170 1.80 8.03 -9.75
C LEU A 170 0.52 7.23 -10.09
N VAL A 171 0.53 5.92 -9.88
CA VAL A 171 -0.65 5.08 -10.13
C VAL A 171 -1.81 5.49 -9.21
N LEU A 172 -1.56 5.79 -7.94
CA LEU A 172 -2.61 6.26 -7.02
C LEU A 172 -3.21 7.60 -7.45
N ILE A 173 -2.38 8.56 -7.86
CA ILE A 173 -2.88 9.85 -8.37
C ILE A 173 -3.73 9.64 -9.63
N ILE A 174 -3.26 8.82 -10.57
CA ILE A 174 -4.00 8.51 -11.81
C ILE A 174 -5.34 7.86 -11.48
N LEU A 175 -5.37 6.91 -10.55
CA LEU A 175 -6.60 6.25 -10.11
C LEU A 175 -7.56 7.23 -9.41
N GLY A 176 -7.05 8.11 -8.56
CA GLY A 176 -7.85 9.17 -7.94
C GLY A 176 -8.47 10.08 -8.98
N VAL A 177 -7.68 10.57 -9.94
CA VAL A 177 -8.15 11.41 -11.04
C VAL A 177 -9.18 10.67 -11.91
N LYS A 178 -8.95 9.39 -12.20
CA LYS A 178 -9.91 8.54 -12.95
C LYS A 178 -11.25 8.48 -12.23
N ILE A 179 -11.27 8.21 -10.92
CA ILE A 179 -12.49 8.17 -10.11
C ILE A 179 -13.23 9.51 -10.16
N LEU A 180 -12.50 10.62 -10.06
CA LEU A 180 -13.09 11.96 -10.14
C LEU A 180 -13.71 12.23 -11.52
N ILE A 181 -13.01 11.89 -12.60
CA ILE A 181 -13.49 12.10 -13.98
C ILE A 181 -14.70 11.20 -14.28
N GLU A 182 -14.66 9.94 -13.88
CA GLU A 182 -15.78 9.01 -14.07
C GLU A 182 -17.06 9.57 -13.43
N HIS A 183 -16.95 10.09 -12.21
CA HIS A 183 -18.11 10.64 -11.51
C HIS A 183 -18.56 12.02 -12.03
N LEU A 184 -17.64 12.90 -12.43
CA LEU A 184 -18.01 14.24 -12.92
C LEU A 184 -18.62 14.24 -14.33
N PHE A 185 -18.32 13.24 -15.15
CA PHE A 185 -18.70 13.23 -16.57
C PHE A 185 -19.60 12.05 -16.98
N PHE A 186 -19.64 10.96 -16.22
CA PHE A 186 -20.34 9.73 -16.62
C PHE A 186 -21.40 9.22 -15.62
N ASP A 187 -21.51 9.82 -14.42
CA ASP A 187 -22.60 9.62 -13.45
C ASP A 187 -23.55 10.83 -13.43
#